data_AF-A0A935NDX0-F1
#
_entry.id   AF-A0A935NDX0-F1
#
_cell.length_a   1.000
_cell.length_b   1.000
_cell.length_c   1.000
_cell.angle_alpha   90.00
_cell.angle_beta   90.00
_cell.angle_gamma   90.00
#
_symmetry.space_group_name_H-M   'P 1'
#
loop_
_entity.id
_entity.type
_entity.pdbx_description
1 polymer ?
#
loop_
_entity_poly.entity_id
_entity_poly.type
_entity_poly.pdbx_seq_one_letter_code
_entity_poly.pdbx_strand_id
1 'polypeptide(L)'
;MGGHVGIEGDSNKIVNFLPSGEFHWFAKKNNRHSRYAVHAADNFYAIFGGNPDSVKKAVVYIPVTIQQRQKFDSLTTAYLKQTPYDYAFFGMRCGAATHDILGQLNILPNYSYSKTYKKIFYPKKLRKRLFKKATANGWTIIRQNGSTKRKWEKD
;
A
#
# COMPACT_ATOMS: atom_id res chain seq x y z
N MET A 1 13.86 -0.76 8.33
CA MET A 1 12.90 -1.42 7.42
C MET A 1 12.00 -0.33 6.89
N GLY A 2 12.01 -0.13 5.58
CA GLY A 2 11.47 1.07 4.96
C GLY A 2 10.94 0.74 3.58
N GLY A 3 9.82 1.36 3.25
CA GLY A 3 9.10 1.14 2.01
C GLY A 3 7.72 1.76 2.14
N HIS A 4 7.17 2.16 1.01
CA HIS A 4 5.84 2.71 0.91
C HIS A 4 5.08 1.91 -0.12
N VAL A 5 3.78 1.77 0.08
CA VAL A 5 2.91 0.98 -0.79
C VAL A 5 1.72 1.82 -1.17
N GLY A 6 1.35 1.76 -2.44
CA GLY A 6 0.16 2.37 -3.00
C GLY A 6 -0.46 1.44 -4.04
N ILE A 7 -1.67 1.78 -4.47
CA ILE A 7 -2.40 1.09 -5.53
C ILE A 7 -2.67 2.11 -6.63
N GLU A 8 -2.24 1.79 -7.84
CA GLU A 8 -2.61 2.55 -9.03
C GLU A 8 -3.92 1.99 -9.58
N GLY A 9 -4.94 2.84 -9.70
CA GLY A 9 -6.25 2.48 -10.24
C GLY A 9 -6.45 2.94 -11.67
N ASP A 10 -6.12 4.20 -11.92
CA ASP A 10 -6.22 4.90 -13.21
C ASP A 10 -4.88 5.51 -13.57
N SER A 11 -4.64 5.68 -14.88
CA SER A 11 -3.44 6.24 -15.51
C SER A 11 -2.69 7.20 -14.60
N ASN A 12 -1.63 6.68 -13.96
CA ASN A 12 -0.68 7.43 -13.17
C ASN A 12 -1.20 7.98 -11.81
N LYS A 13 -2.35 7.57 -11.31
CA LYS A 13 -2.91 8.00 -10.01
C LYS A 13 -2.76 6.88 -8.97
N ILE A 14 -1.82 7.08 -8.05
CA ILE A 14 -1.50 6.13 -6.99
C ILE A 14 -2.17 6.56 -5.68
N VAL A 15 -3.13 5.77 -5.23
CA VAL A 15 -3.78 5.93 -3.93
C VAL A 15 -2.90 5.29 -2.86
N ASN A 16 -2.58 6.02 -1.80
CA ASN A 16 -1.72 5.53 -0.73
C ASN A 16 -2.15 6.03 0.66
N PHE A 17 -1.68 5.34 1.70
CA PHE A 17 -1.99 5.65 3.09
C PHE A 17 -0.75 6.20 3.81
N LEU A 18 -0.85 7.43 4.31
CA LEU A 18 0.26 8.23 4.84
C LEU A 18 0.04 8.62 6.29
N PRO A 19 1.12 8.83 7.07
CA PRO A 19 1.03 9.52 8.35
C PRO A 19 0.64 10.99 8.13
N SER A 20 -0.08 11.57 9.08
CA SER A 20 -0.48 12.99 9.08
C SER A 20 -0.45 13.51 10.51
N GLY A 21 0.65 14.14 10.91
CA GLY A 21 0.88 14.58 12.29
C GLY A 21 1.83 13.66 13.05
N GLU A 22 1.71 13.65 14.38
CA GLU A 22 2.62 12.90 15.24
C GLU A 22 2.47 11.39 15.12
N PHE A 23 3.56 10.67 15.31
CA PHE A 23 3.58 9.22 15.25
C PHE A 23 2.93 8.59 16.48
N HIS A 24 1.96 7.70 16.27
CA HIS A 24 1.35 6.93 17.35
C HIS A 24 1.96 5.54 17.53
N TRP A 25 2.20 5.14 18.78
CA TRP A 25 2.53 3.75 19.12
C TRP A 25 1.32 2.82 18.98
N PHE A 26 0.14 3.27 19.42
CA PHE A 26 -1.12 2.55 19.34
C PHE A 26 -2.17 3.39 18.63
N ALA A 27 -3.02 2.75 17.82
CA ALA A 27 -4.04 3.44 17.04
C ALA A 27 -5.06 4.17 17.92
N LYS A 28 -5.29 5.46 17.66
CA LYS A 28 -6.27 6.30 18.35
C LYS A 28 -7.51 6.53 17.48
N LYS A 29 -8.68 6.16 17.98
CA LYS A 29 -9.94 6.26 17.21
C LYS A 29 -10.44 7.70 17.02
N ASN A 30 -10.25 8.54 18.03
CA ASN A 30 -10.80 9.91 18.11
C ASN A 30 -9.76 11.00 17.78
N ASN A 31 -8.50 10.63 17.59
CA ASN A 31 -7.44 11.54 17.19
C ASN A 31 -6.51 10.79 16.22
N ARG A 32 -6.92 10.70 14.95
CA ARG A 32 -6.20 9.93 13.93
C ARG A 32 -5.17 10.82 13.26
N HIS A 33 -3.93 10.38 13.25
CA HIS A 33 -2.81 11.06 12.61
C HIS A 33 -2.44 10.38 11.30
N SER A 34 -3.40 10.34 10.38
CA SER A 34 -3.21 9.69 9.09
C SER A 34 -4.15 10.22 8.02
N ARG A 35 -3.79 9.98 6.77
CA ARG A 35 -4.62 10.33 5.62
C ARG A 35 -4.40 9.37 4.47
N TYR A 36 -5.44 9.14 3.69
CA TYR A 36 -5.29 8.70 2.32
C TYR A 36 -5.01 9.90 1.41
N ALA A 37 -4.18 9.68 0.39
CA ALA A 37 -3.88 10.68 -0.62
C ALA A 37 -3.76 10.01 -1.99
N VAL A 38 -3.89 10.82 -3.04
CA VAL A 38 -3.60 10.43 -4.41
C VAL A 38 -2.36 11.19 -4.85
N HIS A 39 -1.39 10.49 -5.40
CA HIS A 39 -0.20 11.08 -5.98
C HIS A 39 -0.03 10.60 -7.42
N ALA A 40 0.46 11.49 -8.28
CA ALA A 40 1.04 11.06 -9.55
C ALA A 40 2.25 10.14 -9.30
N ALA A 41 2.63 9.23 -10.21
CA ALA A 41 3.67 8.24 -9.91
C ALA A 41 5.04 8.89 -9.60
N ASP A 42 5.40 9.96 -10.31
CA ASP A 42 6.60 10.76 -10.02
C ASP A 42 6.63 11.25 -8.57
N ASN A 43 5.53 11.86 -8.11
CA ASN A 43 5.35 12.35 -6.76
C ASN A 43 5.30 11.23 -5.73
N PHE A 44 4.69 10.09 -6.06
CA PHE A 44 4.65 8.91 -5.20
C PHE A 44 6.06 8.36 -4.94
N TYR A 45 6.89 8.27 -5.98
CA TYR A 45 8.28 7.80 -5.82
C TYR A 45 9.19 8.87 -5.20
N ALA A 46 8.88 10.16 -5.38
CA ALA A 46 9.62 11.25 -4.74
C ALA A 46 9.48 11.27 -3.19
N ILE A 47 8.49 10.59 -2.61
CA ILE A 47 8.33 10.44 -1.14
C ILE A 47 9.60 9.92 -0.45
N PHE A 48 10.48 9.23 -1.19
CA PHE A 48 11.74 8.71 -0.66
C PHE A 48 12.92 9.71 -0.69
N GLY A 49 12.68 10.98 -1.04
CA GLY A 49 13.64 12.08 -0.95
C GLY A 49 14.79 12.01 -1.96
N GLY A 50 14.53 11.51 -3.18
CA GLY A 50 15.52 11.39 -4.24
C GLY A 50 14.89 11.27 -5.62
N ASN A 51 15.71 11.12 -6.67
CA ASN A 51 15.22 10.93 -8.03
C ASN A 51 14.30 9.68 -8.09
N PRO A 52 13.04 9.79 -8.55
CA PRO A 52 12.11 8.66 -8.74
C PRO A 52 12.74 7.45 -9.44
N ASP A 53 13.61 7.65 -10.42
CA ASP A 53 14.25 6.58 -11.19
C ASP A 53 15.35 5.84 -10.39
N SER A 54 15.83 6.46 -9.31
CA SER A 54 16.76 5.84 -8.38
C SER A 54 16.06 5.02 -7.28
N VAL A 55 14.72 5.00 -7.25
CA VAL A 55 13.95 4.27 -6.24
C VAL A 55 13.87 2.79 -6.58
N LYS A 56 14.27 1.94 -5.64
CA LYS A 56 14.07 0.49 -5.75
C LYS A 56 12.58 0.17 -5.58
N LYS A 57 11.94 -0.33 -6.63
CA LYS A 57 10.49 -0.59 -6.67
C LYS A 57 10.15 -1.94 -7.31
N ALA A 58 8.98 -2.46 -6.97
CA ALA A 58 8.31 -3.49 -7.75
C ALA A 58 6.86 -3.08 -7.97
N VAL A 59 6.38 -3.39 -9.17
CA VAL A 59 4.99 -3.21 -9.58
C VAL A 59 4.45 -4.59 -9.91
N VAL A 60 3.29 -4.92 -9.34
CA VAL A 60 2.56 -6.16 -9.65
C VAL A 60 1.29 -5.74 -10.38
N TYR A 61 1.17 -6.14 -11.63
CA TYR A 61 -0.03 -5.86 -12.44
C TYR A 61 -1.07 -6.92 -12.12
N ILE A 62 -2.19 -6.50 -11.54
CA ILE A 62 -3.26 -7.40 -11.11
C ILE A 62 -4.43 -7.21 -12.07
N PRO A 63 -4.78 -8.23 -12.88
CA PRO A 63 -6.03 -8.21 -13.64
C PRO A 63 -7.21 -8.10 -12.69
N VAL A 64 -8.12 -7.18 -12.97
CA VAL A 64 -9.33 -6.95 -12.16
C VAL A 64 -10.58 -6.98 -13.03
N THR A 65 -11.68 -7.44 -12.47
CA THR A 65 -12.99 -7.36 -13.12
C THR A 65 -13.54 -5.93 -13.05
N ILE A 66 -14.53 -5.63 -13.89
CA ILE A 66 -15.27 -4.35 -13.85
C ILE A 66 -15.83 -4.09 -12.45
N GLN A 67 -16.39 -5.13 -11.80
CA GLN A 67 -16.96 -5.02 -10.45
C GLN A 67 -15.89 -4.72 -9.39
N GLN A 68 -14.72 -5.35 -9.49
CA GLN A 68 -13.59 -5.04 -8.61
C GLN A 68 -13.10 -3.61 -8.82
N ARG A 69 -13.08 -3.14 -10.07
CA ARG A 69 -12.68 -1.77 -10.40
C ARG A 69 -13.67 -0.75 -9.83
N GLN A 70 -14.96 -0.92 -10.05
CA GLN A 70 -16.00 -0.07 -9.47
C GLN A 70 -15.95 -0.05 -7.94
N LYS A 71 -15.71 -1.22 -7.31
CA LYS A 71 -15.55 -1.31 -5.87
C LYS A 71 -14.30 -0.57 -5.39
N PHE A 72 -13.19 -0.66 -6.12
CA PHE A 72 -11.97 0.09 -5.80
C PHE A 72 -12.21 1.60 -5.86
N ASP A 73 -12.85 2.09 -6.93
CA ASP A 73 -13.15 3.52 -7.10
C ASP A 73 -14.07 4.05 -5.98
N SER A 74 -15.08 3.26 -5.59
CA SER A 74 -15.96 3.56 -4.46
C SER A 74 -15.22 3.61 -3.12
N LEU A 75 -14.39 2.60 -2.83
CA LEU A 75 -13.60 2.53 -1.59
C LEU A 75 -12.61 3.67 -1.49
N THR A 76 -11.89 3.97 -2.57
CA THR A 76 -10.88 5.04 -2.58
C THR A 76 -11.51 6.41 -2.42
N THR A 77 -12.65 6.66 -3.07
CA THR A 77 -13.44 7.89 -2.86
C THR A 77 -13.84 8.05 -1.39
N ALA A 78 -14.36 6.98 -0.77
CA ALA A 78 -14.72 7.01 0.64
C ALA A 78 -13.51 7.26 1.56
N TYR A 79 -12.37 6.62 1.29
CA TYR A 79 -11.17 6.71 2.13
C TYR A 79 -10.45 8.05 2.00
N LEU A 80 -10.49 8.66 0.82
CA LEU A 80 -10.01 10.02 0.59
C LEU A 80 -10.88 11.06 1.30
N LYS A 81 -12.21 10.86 1.31
CA LYS A 81 -13.14 11.72 2.07
C LYS A 81 -12.96 11.55 3.57
N GLN A 82 -12.84 10.31 4.04
CA GLN A 82 -12.70 9.99 5.46
C GLN A 82 -11.78 8.80 5.64
N THR A 83 -10.56 9.07 6.10
CA THR A 83 -9.58 8.03 6.36
C THR A 83 -10.01 7.14 7.55
N PRO A 84 -10.17 5.81 7.33
CA PRO A 84 -10.81 4.93 8.31
C PRO A 84 -9.88 4.48 9.44
N TYR A 85 -8.57 4.69 9.30
CA TYR A 85 -7.56 4.18 10.23
C TYR A 85 -6.73 5.30 10.85
N ASP A 86 -5.95 4.93 11.86
CA ASP A 86 -4.86 5.74 12.38
C ASP A 86 -3.53 5.15 11.91
N TYR A 87 -2.51 6.00 11.73
CA TYR A 87 -1.17 5.53 11.38
C TYR A 87 -0.39 5.26 12.66
N ALA A 88 -0.18 3.98 12.98
CA ALA A 88 0.46 3.60 14.25
C ALA A 88 1.46 2.45 14.11
N PHE A 89 2.32 2.25 15.12
CA PHE A 89 3.18 1.07 15.22
C PHE A 89 2.33 -0.21 15.37
N PHE A 90 1.51 -0.27 16.42
CA PHE A 90 0.51 -1.30 16.66
C PHE A 90 -0.83 -0.87 16.04
N GLY A 91 -0.85 -0.80 14.72
CA GLY A 91 -2.01 -0.40 13.95
C GLY A 91 -1.74 -0.40 12.46
N MET A 92 -2.60 0.28 11.71
CA MET A 92 -2.49 0.30 10.25
C MET A 92 -1.28 1.14 9.81
N ARG A 93 -0.60 0.63 8.79
CA ARG A 93 0.50 1.26 8.05
C ARG A 93 0.28 1.04 6.57
N CYS A 94 1.06 1.68 5.70
CA CYS A 94 0.88 1.63 4.25
C CYS A 94 0.65 0.22 3.69
N GLY A 95 1.46 -0.78 4.10
CA GLY A 95 1.29 -2.17 3.68
C GLY A 95 0.00 -2.82 4.19
N ALA A 96 -0.37 -2.59 5.45
CA ALA A 96 -1.59 -3.16 6.04
C ALA A 96 -2.84 -2.54 5.43
N ALA A 97 -2.83 -1.21 5.26
CA ALA A 97 -3.86 -0.43 4.58
C ALA A 97 -4.07 -0.89 3.13
N THR A 98 -2.98 -1.09 2.38
CA THR A 98 -3.04 -1.65 1.02
C THR A 98 -3.63 -3.06 1.02
N HIS A 99 -3.20 -3.92 1.94
CA HIS A 99 -3.75 -5.28 2.05
C HIS A 99 -5.25 -5.28 2.34
N ASP A 100 -5.74 -4.32 3.14
CA ASP A 100 -7.15 -4.23 3.47
C ASP A 100 -8.00 -3.94 2.22
N ILE A 101 -7.60 -2.96 1.40
CA ILE A 101 -8.25 -2.68 0.11
C ILE A 101 -8.23 -3.92 -0.77
N LEU A 102 -7.07 -4.57 -0.95
CA LEU A 102 -6.96 -5.79 -1.75
C LEU A 102 -7.80 -6.95 -1.20
N GLY A 103 -7.98 -7.01 0.13
CA GLY A 103 -8.86 -7.96 0.81
C GLY A 103 -10.33 -7.71 0.48
N GLN A 104 -10.76 -6.46 0.54
CA GLN A 104 -12.12 -6.06 0.17
C GLN A 104 -12.43 -6.28 -1.31
N LEU A 105 -11.42 -6.22 -2.18
CA LEU A 105 -11.54 -6.57 -3.60
C LEU A 105 -11.52 -8.08 -3.88
N ASN A 106 -11.44 -8.93 -2.85
CA ASN A 106 -11.25 -10.38 -2.96
C ASN A 106 -9.97 -10.80 -3.73
N ILE A 107 -8.99 -9.90 -3.83
CA ILE A 107 -7.68 -10.18 -4.45
C ILE A 107 -6.76 -10.86 -3.43
N LEU A 108 -6.82 -10.48 -2.16
CA LEU A 108 -6.12 -11.15 -1.06
C LEU A 108 -7.16 -11.62 -0.03
N PRO A 109 -6.79 -12.51 0.92
CA PRO A 109 -7.70 -12.90 1.98
C PRO A 109 -8.16 -11.68 2.79
N ASN A 110 -9.48 -11.54 2.96
CA ASN A 110 -10.04 -10.49 3.79
C ASN A 110 -9.86 -10.83 5.28
N TYR A 111 -9.38 -9.87 6.07
CA TYR A 111 -9.10 -10.06 7.50
C TYR A 111 -9.77 -8.96 8.32
N SER A 112 -10.07 -9.24 9.58
CA SER A 112 -10.45 -8.18 10.52
C SER A 112 -9.30 -7.20 10.72
N TYR A 113 -9.61 -5.94 11.05
CA TYR A 113 -8.64 -4.87 11.30
C TYR A 113 -7.40 -5.34 12.08
N SER A 114 -7.63 -5.99 13.24
CA SER A 114 -6.55 -6.45 14.10
C SER A 114 -5.70 -7.55 13.49
N LYS A 115 -6.33 -8.44 12.73
CA LYS A 115 -5.64 -9.51 12.01
C LYS A 115 -4.86 -8.96 10.82
N THR A 116 -5.37 -7.93 10.13
CA THR A 116 -4.70 -7.24 9.02
C THR A 116 -3.35 -6.67 9.46
N TYR A 117 -3.32 -5.79 10.47
CA TYR A 117 -2.06 -5.14 10.86
C TYR A 117 -1.06 -6.12 11.49
N LYS A 118 -1.53 -7.13 12.25
CA LYS A 118 -0.65 -8.18 12.80
C LYS A 118 -0.02 -9.03 11.68
N LYS A 119 -0.82 -9.42 10.68
CA LYS A 119 -0.35 -10.24 9.56
C LYS A 119 0.47 -9.46 8.54
N ILE A 120 0.28 -8.14 8.42
CA ILE A 120 0.99 -7.24 7.50
C ILE A 120 1.70 -6.14 8.30
N PHE A 121 2.47 -6.58 9.29
CA PHE A 121 3.20 -5.64 10.15
C PHE A 121 4.30 -4.85 9.39
N TYR A 122 4.85 -5.44 8.33
CA TYR A 122 5.85 -4.82 7.46
C TYR A 122 5.46 -4.97 5.97
N PRO A 123 5.80 -3.99 5.11
CA PRO A 123 5.58 -4.06 3.67
C PRO A 123 6.13 -5.35 3.02
N LYS A 124 7.25 -5.91 3.50
CA LYS A 124 7.77 -7.22 3.08
C LYS A 124 6.70 -8.30 3.00
N LYS A 125 5.85 -8.37 4.03
CA LYS A 125 4.84 -9.44 4.15
C LYS A 125 3.79 -9.33 3.06
N LEU A 126 3.38 -8.11 2.72
CA LEU A 126 2.48 -7.87 1.59
C LEU A 126 3.17 -8.20 0.27
N ARG A 127 4.39 -7.71 0.06
CA ARG A 127 5.18 -7.96 -1.17
C ARG A 127 5.37 -9.45 -1.45
N LYS A 128 5.76 -10.24 -0.45
CA LYS A 128 5.89 -11.71 -0.58
C LYS A 128 4.57 -12.39 -0.95
N ARG A 129 3.44 -11.94 -0.38
CA ARG A 129 2.11 -12.47 -0.73
C ARG A 129 1.72 -12.13 -2.16
N LEU A 130 1.92 -10.88 -2.57
CA LEU A 130 1.64 -10.44 -3.94
C LEU A 130 2.52 -11.18 -4.95
N PHE A 131 3.81 -11.36 -4.69
CA PHE A 131 4.69 -12.14 -5.56
C PHE A 131 4.25 -13.60 -5.66
N LYS A 132 3.94 -14.25 -4.53
CA LYS A 132 3.42 -15.63 -4.53
C LYS A 132 2.13 -15.73 -5.35
N LYS A 133 1.20 -14.79 -5.16
CA LYS A 133 -0.07 -14.78 -5.89
C LYS A 133 0.14 -14.51 -7.39
N ALA A 134 1.00 -13.56 -7.72
CA ALA A 134 1.36 -13.25 -9.09
C ALA A 134 1.96 -14.46 -9.82
N THR A 135 2.96 -15.13 -9.21
CA THR A 135 3.53 -16.36 -9.78
C THR A 135 2.48 -17.45 -9.97
N ALA A 136 1.60 -17.66 -8.99
CA ALA A 136 0.55 -18.68 -9.08
C ALA A 136 -0.53 -18.38 -10.14
N ASN A 137 -0.70 -17.13 -10.53
CA ASN A 137 -1.74 -16.70 -11.48
C ASN A 137 -1.17 -16.14 -12.79
N GLY A 138 0.14 -16.26 -13.03
CA GLY A 138 0.80 -15.72 -14.23
C GLY A 138 0.77 -14.19 -14.35
N TRP A 139 0.66 -13.45 -13.24
CA TRP A 139 0.62 -11.97 -13.28
C TRP A 139 2.00 -11.37 -13.52
N THR A 140 2.04 -10.24 -14.22
CA THR A 140 3.27 -9.50 -14.51
C THR A 140 3.83 -8.84 -13.25
N ILE A 141 5.12 -9.03 -13.03
CA ILE A 141 5.89 -8.36 -11.98
C ILE A 141 7.04 -7.59 -12.63
N ILE A 142 7.03 -6.27 -12.55
CA ILE A 142 8.15 -5.42 -12.98
C ILE A 142 8.97 -5.05 -11.75
N ARG A 143 10.29 -5.20 -11.84
CA ARG A 143 11.24 -4.82 -10.77
C ARG A 143 12.23 -3.80 -11.29
N GLN A 144 12.50 -2.80 -10.46
CA GLN A 144 13.55 -1.82 -10.70
C GLN A 144 14.48 -1.80 -9.49
N ASN A 145 15.77 -2.01 -9.75
CA ASN A 145 16.75 -2.19 -8.69
C ASN A 145 17.07 -0.90 -7.92
N GLY A 146 16.85 0.27 -8.52
CA GLY A 146 17.17 1.57 -7.93
C GLY A 146 18.65 1.70 -7.55
N SER A 147 18.96 2.67 -6.69
CA SER A 147 20.32 2.86 -6.15
C SER A 147 20.75 1.72 -5.24
N THR A 148 22.01 1.29 -5.34
CA THR A 148 22.64 0.31 -4.44
C THR A 148 22.66 0.74 -2.97
N LYS A 149 22.50 2.04 -2.69
CA LYS A 149 22.38 2.63 -1.35
C LYS A 149 21.00 2.38 -0.71
N ARG A 150 19.95 2.12 -1.50
CA ARG A 150 18.57 1.88 -1.04
C ARG A 150 18.23 0.40 -1.16
N LYS A 151 18.63 -0.39 -0.16
CA LYS A 151 18.37 -1.84 -0.12
C LYS A 151 17.01 -2.12 0.52
N TRP A 152 16.21 -2.96 -0.14
CA TRP A 152 15.11 -3.62 0.55
C TRP A 152 15.66 -4.52 1.65
N GLU A 153 14.82 -4.76 2.65
CA GLU A 153 15.11 -5.66 3.77
C GLU A 153 15.44 -7.09 3.31
N LYS A 154 16.74 -7.44 3.27
CA LYS A 154 17.34 -8.74 2.89
C LYS A 154 16.31 -9.74 2.34
N ASP A 155 16.08 -9.72 1.03
CA ASP A 155 15.13 -10.62 0.39
C ASP A 155 15.52 -12.08 0.53
#